data_AF-A0AAV8ZPH0-F1
#
_entry.id   AF-A0AAV8ZPH0-F1
#
_cell.length_a   1.000
_cell.length_b   1.000
_cell.length_c   1.000
_cell.angle_alpha   90.00
_cell.angle_beta   90.00
_cell.angle_gamma   90.00
#
_symmetry.space_group_name_H-M   'P 1'
#
loop_
_entity.id
_entity.type
_entity.pdbx_description
1 polymer ?
#
loop_
_entity_poly.entity_id
_entity_poly.type
_entity_poly.pdbx_seq_one_letter_code
_entity_poly.pdbx_strand_id
1 'polypeptide(L)'
;MIRQVFSVQEEIQLEEYLKVSSNINYGLTFCSCRTLAFKFANELKKKYPSSWDTNRMAGKEWMRLFMRRHPELAYRKPENTSLAGATAFNRHNVDQFF
;
A
#
# COMPACT_ATOMS: atom_id res chain seq x y z
N MET A 1 16.35 -15.55 -4.34
CA MET A 1 15.76 -14.49 -3.47
C MET A 1 14.61 -13.84 -4.22
N ILE A 2 13.37 -13.96 -3.73
CA ILE A 2 12.19 -13.37 -4.39
C ILE A 2 12.25 -11.85 -4.17
N ARG A 3 12.70 -11.10 -5.19
CA ARG A 3 12.81 -9.62 -5.13
C ARG A 3 11.50 -8.91 -5.46
N GLN A 4 10.55 -9.63 -6.06
CA GLN A 4 9.26 -9.12 -6.49
C GLN A 4 8.18 -10.14 -6.11
N VAL A 5 7.33 -9.76 -5.16
CA VAL A 5 6.25 -10.61 -4.61
C VAL A 5 4.95 -10.41 -5.39
N PHE A 6 4.77 -9.19 -5.91
CA PHE A 6 3.61 -8.75 -6.65
C PHE A 6 3.99 -8.49 -8.11
N SER A 7 3.04 -8.69 -9.01
CA SER A 7 3.09 -8.24 -10.39
C SER A 7 2.95 -6.72 -10.46
N VAL A 8 3.33 -6.11 -11.59
CA VAL A 8 3.23 -4.65 -11.79
C VAL A 8 1.83 -4.11 -11.50
N GLN A 9 0.78 -4.79 -11.95
CA GLN A 9 -0.61 -4.39 -11.69
C GLN A 9 -0.98 -4.43 -10.20
N GLU A 10 -0.53 -5.47 -9.49
CA GLU A 10 -0.76 -5.61 -8.04
C GLU A 10 0.04 -4.56 -7.25
N GLU A 11 1.24 -4.22 -7.70
CA GLU A 11 2.03 -3.14 -7.11
C GLU A 11 1.34 -1.77 -7.27
N ILE A 12 0.72 -1.51 -8.42
CA ILE A 12 -0.09 -0.30 -8.67
C ILE A 12 -1.31 -0.26 -7.74
N GLN A 13 -2.05 -1.37 -7.62
CA GLN A 13 -3.20 -1.45 -6.71
C GLN A 13 -2.79 -1.20 -5.25
N LEU A 14 -1.66 -1.78 -4.83
CA LEU A 14 -1.12 -1.56 -3.49
C LEU A 14 -0.69 -0.10 -3.29
N GLU A 15 -0.07 0.51 -4.29
CA GLU A 15 0.28 1.93 -4.29
C GLU A 15 -0.95 2.82 -4.13
N GLU A 16 -2.01 2.60 -4.92
CA GLU A 16 -3.25 3.35 -4.83
C GLU A 16 -3.89 3.20 -3.45
N TYR A 17 -3.93 1.98 -2.92
CA TYR A 17 -4.45 1.71 -1.58
C TYR A 17 -3.63 2.43 -0.50
N LEU A 18 -2.30 2.45 -0.63
CA LEU A 18 -1.42 3.21 0.26
C LEU A 18 -1.71 4.71 0.14
N LYS A 19 -1.84 5.26 -1.07
CA LYS A 19 -2.18 6.68 -1.31
C LYS A 19 -3.49 7.06 -0.62
N VAL A 20 -4.52 6.22 -0.69
CA VAL A 20 -5.80 6.42 0.01
C VAL A 20 -5.63 6.33 1.53
N SER A 21 -4.95 5.29 2.02
CA SER A 21 -4.70 5.11 3.46
C SER A 21 -3.90 6.25 4.08
N SER A 22 -2.98 6.85 3.30
CA SER A 22 -2.20 8.03 3.73
C SER A 22 -3.05 9.24 4.01
N ASN A 23 -4.11 9.42 3.23
CA ASN A 23 -4.97 10.59 3.31
C ASN A 23 -5.92 10.50 4.53
N ILE A 24 -6.20 9.27 4.98
CA ILE A 24 -7.12 9.00 6.10
C ILE A 24 -6.38 9.00 7.45
N ASN A 25 -5.13 8.53 7.52
CA ASN A 25 -4.46 8.22 8.79
C ASN A 25 -3.22 9.08 9.10
N TYR A 26 -3.23 10.38 8.79
CA TYR A 26 -2.21 11.36 9.24
C TYR A 26 -0.74 10.87 9.20
N GLY A 27 -0.35 10.26 8.07
CA GLY A 27 1.04 9.85 7.79
C GLY A 27 1.20 8.34 7.61
N LEU A 28 1.41 7.93 6.35
CA LEU A 28 1.93 6.59 6.05
C LEU A 28 3.30 6.42 6.71
N THR A 29 3.33 5.72 7.83
CA THR A 29 4.59 5.30 8.44
C THR A 29 5.12 4.09 7.69
N PHE A 30 6.44 4.00 7.50
CA PHE A 30 7.13 2.88 6.84
C PHE A 30 6.71 1.50 7.37
N CYS A 31 6.37 1.40 8.65
CA CYS A 31 5.83 0.18 9.27
C CYS A 31 4.42 -0.16 8.77
N SER A 32 3.51 0.82 8.70
CA SER A 32 2.13 0.61 8.24
C SER A 32 2.08 0.11 6.80
N CYS A 33 2.91 0.66 5.91
CA CYS A 33 3.00 0.20 4.53
C CYS A 33 3.44 -1.27 4.45
N ARG A 34 4.39 -1.68 5.31
CA ARG A 34 4.87 -3.06 5.36
C ARG A 34 3.79 -4.02 5.87
N THR A 35 3.05 -3.62 6.90
CA THR A 35 1.92 -4.42 7.42
C THR A 35 0.82 -4.56 6.36
N LEU A 36 0.51 -3.48 5.65
CA LEU A 36 -0.48 -3.51 4.59
C LEU A 36 -0.07 -4.44 3.44
N ALA A 37 1.18 -4.33 2.98
CA ALA A 37 1.72 -5.21 1.95
C ALA A 37 1.62 -6.70 2.35
N PHE A 38 1.86 -7.03 3.63
CA PHE A 38 1.65 -8.39 4.12
C PHE A 38 0.18 -8.82 4.05
N LYS A 39 -0.76 -7.98 4.52
CA LYS A 39 -2.19 -8.26 4.45
C LYS A 39 -2.65 -8.48 3.01
N PHE A 40 -2.21 -7.61 2.11
CA PHE A 40 -2.51 -7.69 0.68
C PHE A 40 -1.96 -8.97 0.05
N ALA A 41 -0.71 -9.35 0.37
CA ALA A 41 -0.15 -10.62 -0.09
C ALA A 41 -0.90 -11.84 0.46
N ASN A 42 -1.37 -11.77 1.71
CA ASN A 42 -2.14 -12.83 2.35
C ASN A 42 -3.54 -12.97 1.74
N GLU A 43 -4.21 -11.86 1.45
CA GLU A 43 -5.52 -11.82 0.79
C GLU A 43 -5.45 -12.36 -0.64
N LEU A 44 -4.42 -11.95 -1.40
CA LEU A 44 -4.13 -12.48 -2.74
C LEU A 44 -3.55 -13.91 -2.72
N LYS A 45 -3.34 -14.52 -1.55
CA LYS A 45 -2.71 -15.83 -1.35
C LYS A 45 -1.39 -15.99 -2.13
N LYS A 46 -0.59 -14.92 -2.20
CA LYS A 46 0.68 -14.89 -2.93
C LYS A 46 1.77 -15.59 -2.13
N LYS A 47 2.77 -16.12 -2.84
CA LYS A 47 3.99 -16.63 -2.20
C LYS A 47 4.88 -15.45 -1.82
N TYR A 48 5.04 -15.23 -0.52
CA TYR A 48 5.96 -14.25 0.05
C TYR A 48 7.03 -14.94 0.91
N PRO A 49 8.15 -14.26 1.21
CA PRO A 49 9.18 -14.81 2.08
C PRO A 49 8.65 -15.14 3.48
N SER A 50 9.09 -16.27 4.06
CA SER A 50 8.68 -16.69 5.42
C SER A 50 8.98 -15.64 6.50
N SER A 51 9.96 -14.77 6.28
CA SER A 51 10.28 -13.65 7.17
C SER A 51 9.13 -12.64 7.35
N TRP A 52 8.19 -12.60 6.40
CA TRP A 52 7.00 -11.75 6.51
C TRP A 52 6.02 -12.29 7.54
N ASP A 53 5.94 -13.62 7.67
CA ASP A 53 5.04 -14.29 8.61
C ASP A 53 5.48 -14.04 10.07
N THR A 54 6.79 -14.15 10.33
CA THR A 54 7.38 -13.91 11.65
C THR A 54 7.01 -12.56 12.25
N ASN A 55 7.00 -11.51 11.41
CA ASN A 55 6.74 -10.14 11.85
C ASN A 55 5.34 -9.65 11.44
N ARG A 56 4.55 -10.49 10.75
CA ARG A 56 3.27 -10.12 10.10
C ARG A 56 3.35 -8.82 9.29
N MET A 57 4.49 -8.61 8.63
CA MET A 57 4.77 -7.40 7.86
C MET A 57 5.82 -7.68 6.79
N ALA A 58 5.74 -6.96 5.67
CA ALA A 58 6.71 -7.09 4.60
C ALA A 58 8.15 -6.78 5.06
N GLY A 59 9.15 -7.36 4.42
CA GLY A 59 10.56 -7.10 4.75
C GLY A 59 10.96 -5.64 4.53
N LYS A 60 11.92 -5.12 5.33
CA LYS A 60 12.45 -3.75 5.16
C LYS A 60 13.08 -3.56 3.78
N GLU A 61 13.83 -4.55 3.32
CA GLU A 61 14.45 -4.53 1.98
C GLU A 61 13.41 -4.52 0.87
N TRP A 62 12.36 -5.34 0.99
CA TRP A 62 11.28 -5.36 0.02
C TRP A 62 10.61 -3.98 -0.08
N MET A 63 10.33 -3.33 1.05
CA MET A 63 9.72 -1.99 1.07
C MET A 63 10.62 -0.94 0.42
N ARG A 64 11.93 -1.00 0.66
CA ARG A 64 12.91 -0.11 -0.01
C ARG A 64 12.89 -0.29 -1.53
N LEU A 65 12.86 -1.52 -2.01
CA LEU A 65 12.78 -1.82 -3.44
C LEU A 65 11.44 -1.39 -4.04
N PHE A 66 10.34 -1.60 -3.32
CA PHE A 66 9.00 -1.15 -3.72
C PHE A 66 8.96 0.39 -3.85
N MET A 67 9.42 1.14 -2.86
CA MET A 67 9.49 2.61 -2.95
C MET A 67 10.42 3.09 -4.08
N ARG A 68 11.46 2.34 -4.41
CA ARG A 68 12.34 2.66 -5.56
C ARG A 68 11.64 2.43 -6.91
N ARG A 69 10.72 1.47 -6.99
CA ARG A 69 9.89 1.23 -8.18
C ARG A 69 8.73 2.22 -8.29
N HIS A 70 8.23 2.70 -7.15
CA HIS A 70 7.10 3.63 -7.03
C HIS A 70 7.56 4.96 -6.41
N PRO A 71 8.34 5.78 -7.14
CA PRO A 71 8.87 7.04 -6.62
C PRO A 71 7.75 8.04 -6.26
N GLU A 72 6.56 7.91 -6.85
CA GLU A 72 5.38 8.70 -6.49
C GLU A 72 4.97 8.56 -5.02
N LEU A 73 5.15 7.37 -4.42
CA LEU A 73 4.92 7.17 -2.98
C LEU A 73 5.99 7.86 -2.11
N ALA A 74 7.21 8.00 -2.64
CA ALA A 74 8.31 8.67 -1.96
C ALA A 74 8.26 10.20 -2.12
N TYR A 75 7.72 10.70 -3.24
CA TYR A 75 7.64 12.13 -3.57
C TYR A 75 6.43 12.83 -2.94
N ARG A 76 5.67 12.19 -2.05
CA ARG A 76 4.71 12.87 -1.17
C ARG A 76 5.45 13.80 -0.18
N LYS A 77 6.06 14.87 -0.71
CA LYS A 77 6.01 16.17 -0.05
C LYS A 77 4.52 16.48 0.13
N PRO A 78 4.10 17.15 1.22
CA PRO A 78 2.78 17.74 1.28
C PRO A 78 2.72 18.78 0.16
N GLU A 79 2.26 18.37 -1.02
CA GLU A 79 1.84 19.30 -2.03
C GLU A 79 0.61 19.98 -1.46
N ASN A 80 0.68 21.30 -1.34
CA ASN A 80 -0.44 22.16 -0.93
C ASN A 80 -1.54 22.07 -2.00
N THR A 81 -2.21 20.92 -2.08
CA THR A 81 -3.40 20.76 -2.91
C THR A 81 -4.55 21.31 -2.10
N SER A 82 -4.83 22.58 -2.36
CA SER A 82 -5.96 23.35 -1.87
C SER A 82 -7.20 22.47 -1.66
N LEU A 83 -7.56 22.29 -0.39
CA LEU A 83 -8.91 22.22 0.16
C LEU A 83 -10.06 22.05 -0.86
N ALA A 84 -10.17 20.92 -1.55
CA ALA A 84 -11.35 20.59 -2.35
C ALA A 84 -11.51 19.07 -2.46
N GLY A 85 -12.49 18.52 -1.76
CA GLY A 85 -12.90 17.12 -1.91
C GLY A 85 -13.02 16.30 -0.62
N ALA A 86 -13.15 16.93 0.55
CA ALA A 86 -13.59 16.27 1.76
C ALA A 86 -15.11 16.00 1.73
N THR A 87 -15.62 15.18 0.79
CA THR A 87 -16.99 14.64 0.85
C THR A 87 -17.20 13.55 -0.21
N ALA A 88 -17.07 12.27 0.17
CA ALA A 88 -17.87 11.17 -0.38
C ALA A 88 -17.62 9.87 0.40
N PHE A 89 -17.64 9.93 1.73
CA PHE A 89 -17.91 8.73 2.51
C PHE A 89 -19.42 8.50 2.42
N ASN A 90 -19.88 7.83 1.36
CA ASN A 90 -21.25 7.33 1.31
C ASN A 90 -21.23 5.81 1.25
N ARG A 91 -21.93 5.23 2.22
CA ARG A 91 -21.95 3.82 2.64
C ARG A 91 -22.56 2.87 1.59
N HIS A 92 -22.56 3.24 0.31
CA HIS A 92 -23.36 2.63 -0.75
C HIS A 92 -22.52 1.99 -1.88
N ASN A 93 -21.20 2.00 -1.81
CA ASN A 93 -20.36 1.49 -2.91
C ASN A 93 -19.88 0.04 -2.71
N VAL A 94 -20.48 -0.71 -1.77
CA VAL A 94 -20.09 -2.09 -1.46
C VAL A 94 -20.81 -3.13 -2.34
N ASP A 95 -21.77 -2.70 -3.18
CA ASP A 95 -22.61 -3.61 -3.98
C ASP A 95 -22.24 -3.67 -5.47
N GLN A 96 -21.28 -2.85 -5.93
CA GLN A 96 -20.91 -2.79 -7.36
C GLN A 96 -19.69 -3.66 -7.74
N PHE A 97 -19.22 -4.52 -6.85
CA PHE A 97 -18.07 -5.41 -7.12
C PHE A 97 -18.41 -6.92 -7.08
N PHE A 98 -19.69 -7.30 -7.16
CA PHE A 98 -20.14 -8.67 -7.48
C PHE A 98 -21.25 -8.65 -8.54
#